data_AF-A0A916QVM4-F1
#
_entry.id   AF-A0A916QVM4-F1
#
_cell.length_a   1.000
_cell.length_b   1.000
_cell.length_c   1.000
_cell.angle_alpha   90.00
_cell.angle_beta   90.00
_cell.angle_gamma   90.00
#
_symmetry.space_group_name_H-M   'P 1'
#
loop_
_entity.id
_entity.type
_entity.pdbx_description
1 polymer ?
#
loop_
_entity_poly.entity_id
_entity_poly.type
_entity_poly.pdbx_seq_one_letter_code
_entity_poly.pdbx_strand_id
1 'polypeptide(L)' 'MGFADISIQEIAEDFNVHVDEVLRLCDQMRISYKHPQTRLALEDAKAIMSHLLAQEQKSNS' A
#
# COMPACT_ATOMS: atom_id res chain seq x y z
N MET A 1 8.36 14.65 10.79
CA MET A 1 8.24 13.35 10.10
C MET A 1 7.33 13.57 8.91
N GLY A 2 7.84 13.44 7.69
CA GLY A 2 7.08 13.73 6.47
C GLY A 2 6.18 12.55 6.13
N PHE A 3 4.90 12.81 5.96
CA PHE A 3 3.99 11.88 5.31
C PHE A 3 4.44 11.71 3.85
N ALA A 4 4.30 10.52 3.28
CA ALA A 4 4.45 10.41 1.84
C ALA A 4 3.29 11.19 1.19
N ASP A 5 3.56 11.89 0.10
CA ASP A 5 2.51 12.53 -0.70
C ASP A 5 1.80 11.48 -1.59
N ILE A 6 1.61 10.27 -1.09
CA ILE A 6 0.98 9.16 -1.80
C ILE A 6 -0.13 8.55 -0.95
N SER A 7 -1.26 8.25 -1.59
CA SER A 7 -2.43 7.64 -0.96
C SER A 7 -2.53 6.16 -1.31
N ILE A 8 -3.32 5.39 -0.56
CA ILE A 8 -3.61 3.97 -0.86
C ILE A 8 -4.07 3.79 -2.30
N GLN A 9 -4.93 4.69 -2.78
CA GLN A 9 -5.40 4.69 -4.17
C GLN A 9 -4.26 4.85 -5.18
N GLU A 10 -3.34 5.78 -4.94
CA GLU A 10 -2.21 5.99 -5.86
C GLU A 10 -1.24 4.81 -5.85
N ILE A 11 -1.00 4.18 -4.69
CA ILE A 11 -0.20 2.94 -4.62
C ILE A 11 -0.89 1.84 -5.43
N ALA A 12 -2.21 1.70 -5.31
CA ALA A 12 -2.96 0.70 -6.06
C ALA A 12 -2.88 0.94 -7.58
N GLU A 13 -3.01 2.19 -8.02
CA GLU A 13 -2.89 2.58 -9.42
C GLU A 13 -1.47 2.36 -9.96
N ASP A 14 -0.43 2.73 -9.19
CA ASP A 14 0.99 2.58 -9.56
C ASP A 14 1.38 1.11 -9.75
N PHE A 15 0.91 0.24 -8.86
CA PHE A 15 1.15 -1.20 -8.90
C PHE A 15 0.14 -1.96 -9.78
N ASN A 16 -0.81 -1.25 -10.41
CA ASN A 16 -1.91 -1.84 -11.18
C ASN A 16 -2.73 -2.91 -10.41
N VAL A 17 -2.79 -2.79 -9.08
CA VAL A 17 -3.53 -3.71 -8.22
C VAL A 17 -4.85 -3.10 -7.76
N HIS A 18 -5.76 -3.95 -7.27
CA HIS A 18 -6.99 -3.46 -6.68
C HIS A 18 -6.72 -2.78 -5.33
N VAL A 19 -7.39 -1.64 -5.09
CA VAL A 19 -7.38 -0.95 -3.78
C VAL A 19 -7.73 -1.90 -2.63
N ASP A 20 -8.59 -2.90 -2.86
CA ASP A 20 -8.94 -3.92 -1.86
C ASP A 20 -7.73 -4.74 -1.38
N GLU A 21 -6.80 -5.06 -2.29
CA GLU A 21 -5.54 -5.76 -1.97
C GLU A 21 -4.67 -4.89 -1.06
N VAL A 22 -4.54 -3.60 -1.42
CA VAL A 22 -3.77 -2.63 -0.64
C VAL A 22 -4.41 -2.38 0.73
N LEU A 23 -5.74 -2.34 0.81
CA LEU A 23 -6.49 -2.22 2.07
C LEU A 23 -6.30 -3.44 2.96
N ARG A 24 -6.32 -4.66 2.40
CA ARG A 24 -5.98 -5.89 3.14
C ARG A 24 -4.57 -5.84 3.70
N LEU A 25 -3.59 -5.40 2.90
CA LEU A 25 -2.22 -5.22 3.37
C LEU A 25 -2.14 -4.20 4.51
N CYS A 26 -2.86 -3.08 4.38
CA CYS A 26 -2.96 -2.09 5.45
C CYS A 26 -3.55 -2.68 6.74
N ASP A 27 -4.62 -3.49 6.62
CA ASP A 27 -5.25 -4.17 7.76
C ASP A 27 -4.29 -5.18 8.42
N GLN A 28 -3.61 -6.01 7.63
CA GLN A 28 -2.64 -6.98 8.12
C GLN A 28 -1.46 -6.33 8.86
N MET A 29 -0.99 -5.18 8.37
CA MET A 29 0.09 -4.42 8.99
C MET A 29 -0.37 -3.50 10.13
N ARG A 30 -1.67 -3.48 10.45
CA ARG A 30 -2.31 -2.55 11.40
C ARG A 30 -2.01 -1.07 11.10
N ILE A 31 -1.96 -0.73 9.82
CA ILE A 31 -1.79 0.64 9.35
C ILE A 31 -3.12 1.38 9.58
N SER A 32 -3.05 2.53 10.25
CA SER A 32 -4.25 3.33 10.50
C SER A 32 -4.63 4.15 9.27
N TYR A 33 -5.57 3.64 8.49
CA TYR A 33 -6.17 4.35 7.35
C TYR A 33 -7.63 4.71 7.65
N LYS A 34 -8.09 5.88 7.20
CA LYS A 34 -9.51 6.28 7.30
C LYS A 34 -10.26 6.10 5.98
N HIS A 35 -9.58 6.40 4.88
CA HIS A 35 -10.10 6.34 3.51
C HIS A 35 -8.98 5.97 2.53
N PRO A 36 -9.30 5.46 1.33
CA PRO A 36 -8.31 5.16 0.29
C PRO A 36 -7.49 6.38 -0.17
N GLN A 37 -8.01 7.59 0.01
CA GLN A 37 -7.32 8.87 -0.23
C GLN A 37 -6.56 9.40 1.00
N THR A 38 -6.47 8.62 2.08
CA THR A 38 -5.69 9.02 3.25
C THR A 38 -4.21 8.94 2.89
N ARG A 39 -3.50 10.05 3.11
CA ARG A 39 -2.04 10.10 2.98
C ARG A 39 -1.42 9.20 4.01
N LEU A 40 -0.65 8.21 3.54
CA LEU A 40 0.04 7.27 4.41
C LEU A 40 1.35 7.88 4.92
N ALA A 41 1.79 7.42 6.09
CA ALA A 41 3.16 7.71 6.50
C ALA A 41 4.13 7.07 5.49
N LEU A 42 5.30 7.68 5.29
CA LEU A 42 6.31 7.16 4.37
C LEU A 42 6.72 5.73 4.73
N GLU A 43 6.81 5.43 6.02
CA GLU A 43 7.13 4.10 6.54
C GLU A 43 6.06 3.07 6.15
N ASP A 44 4.79 3.41 6.33
CA ASP A 44 3.64 2.56 5.98
C ASP A 44 3.53 2.33 4.47
N ALA A 45 3.61 3.40 3.68
CA ALA A 45 3.57 3.33 2.22
C ALA A 45 4.69 2.43 1.68
N LYS A 46 5.91 2.57 2.22
CA LYS A 46 7.07 1.75 1.83
C LYS A 46 6.88 0.28 2.19
N ALA A 47 6.29 -0.02 3.35
CA ALA A 47 6.01 -1.40 3.76
C ALA A 47 5.02 -2.07 2.79
N ILE A 48 3.93 -1.37 2.43
CA ILE A 48 2.95 -1.83 1.44
C ILE A 48 3.59 -2.09 0.09
N MET A 49 4.31 -1.11 -0.46
CA MET A 49 4.99 -1.24 -1.75
C MET A 49 5.95 -2.43 -1.76
N SER A 50 6.75 -2.60 -0.70
CA SER A 50 7.68 -3.72 -0.60
C SER A 50 6.97 -5.08 -0.49
N HIS A 51 5.80 -5.12 0.17
CA HIS A 51 4.96 -6.31 0.22
C HIS A 51 4.35 -6.65 -1.14
N LEU A 52 3.81 -5.65 -1.85
CA LEU A 52 3.26 -5.81 -3.20
C LEU A 52 4.33 -6.35 -4.16
N LEU A 53 5.50 -5.72 -4.18
CA LEU A 53 6.64 -6.16 -4.99
C LEU A 53 7.02 -7.62 -4.67
N ALA A 54 7.01 -8.01 -3.39
CA ALA A 54 7.32 -9.37 -2.97
C ALA A 54 6.21 -10.39 -3.32
N GLN A 55 4.95 -9.95 -3.40
CA GLN A 55 3.82 -10.79 -3.84
C GLN A 55 3.84 -11.01 -5.34
N GLU A 56 4.06 -9.96 -6.14
CA GLU A 56 4.19 -10.07 -7.60
C GLU A 56 5.30 -11.06 -8.00
N GLN A 57 6.44 -10.99 -7.32
CA GLN A 57 7.57 -11.89 -7.56
C GLN A 57 7.22 -13.37 -7.25
N LYS A 58 6.33 -13.62 -6.29
CA LYS A 58 5.90 -14.99 -5.93
C LYS A 58 4.82 -15.55 -6.83
N SER A 59 3.97 -14.71 -7.42
CA SER A 59 2.88 -15.17 -8.28
C SER A 59 3.34 -15.56 -9.69
N ASN A 60 4.60 -15.25 -10.06
CA ASN A 60 5.21 -15.56 -11.35
C ASN A 60 6.26 -16.70 -11.30
N SER A 61 6.14 -17.66 -10.37
CA SER A 61 7.02 -18.84 -10.27
C SER A 61 6.27 -20.16 -10.39
#